data_AF-A0A4Y2MF59-F1
#
_entry.id   AF-A0A4Y2MF59-F1
#
_cell.length_a   1.000
_cell.length_b   1.000
_cell.length_c   1.000
_cell.angle_alpha   90.00
_cell.angle_beta   90.00
_cell.angle_gamma   90.00
#
_symmetry.space_group_name_H-M   'P 1'
#
loop_
_entity.id
_entity.type
_entity.pdbx_description
1 polymer ?
#
loop_
_entity_poly.entity_id
_entity_poly.type
_entity_poly.pdbx_seq_one_letter_code
_entity_poly.pdbx_strand_id
1 'polypeptide(L)'
;MGDKEKEAFDAFKDVVRRIFGNTKDPLYKTIVQRMLTAYEAQGCKMSLKVHFLHSHIDCFPENLGVYSEEQGERFHQDVHDIERRYQGRWHGDMLADYCWMLRRETEDGKRKRLWRSVKEMKKRFHSQKE
;
A
#
# COMPACT_ATOMS: atom_id res chain seq x y z
N MET A 1 -1.86 14.33 -19.87
CA MET A 1 -1.06 14.97 -18.80
C MET A 1 -0.19 16.00 -19.48
N GLY A 2 -0.30 17.27 -19.07
CA GLY A 2 0.65 18.28 -19.53
C GLY A 2 2.06 17.98 -19.01
N ASP A 3 3.10 18.50 -19.68
CA ASP A 3 4.49 18.24 -19.29
C ASP A 3 4.78 18.65 -17.83
N LYS A 4 4.20 19.77 -17.40
CA LYS A 4 4.28 20.26 -16.01
C LYS A 4 3.56 19.34 -15.01
N GLU A 5 2.43 18.75 -15.41
CA GLU A 5 1.66 17.80 -14.58
C GLU A 5 2.45 16.51 -14.36
N LYS A 6 3.05 16.01 -15.44
CA LYS A 6 3.88 14.82 -15.40
C LYS A 6 5.10 15.02 -14.52
N GLU A 7 5.79 16.15 -14.65
CA GLU A 7 6.97 16.48 -13.84
C GLU A 7 6.66 16.51 -12.34
N ALA A 8 5.56 17.15 -11.94
CA ALA A 8 5.17 17.17 -10.52
C ALA A 8 4.78 15.79 -9.99
N PHE A 9 4.11 14.97 -10.81
CA PHE A 9 3.79 13.60 -10.44
C PHE A 9 5.04 12.73 -10.32
N ASP A 10 6.02 12.93 -11.20
CA ASP A 10 7.32 12.26 -11.13
C ASP A 10 8.11 12.69 -9.88
N ALA A 11 8.10 13.97 -9.51
CA ALA A 11 8.70 14.46 -8.28
C ALA A 11 8.03 13.88 -7.02
N PHE A 12 6.70 13.75 -7.02
CA PHE A 12 5.97 13.09 -5.94
C PHE A 12 6.34 11.61 -5.80
N LYS A 13 6.41 10.87 -6.91
CA LYS A 13 6.83 9.46 -6.87
C LYS A 13 8.24 9.30 -6.31
N ASP A 14 9.14 10.24 -6.58
CA ASP A 14 10.48 10.22 -6.02
C ASP A 14 10.47 10.43 -4.50
N VAL A 15 9.65 11.35 -3.97
CA VAL A 15 9.44 11.50 -2.52
C VAL A 15 8.96 10.17 -1.91
N VAL A 16 7.94 9.55 -2.48
CA VAL A 16 7.39 8.28 -1.95
C VAL A 16 8.44 7.18 -1.91
N ARG A 17 9.20 7.01 -2.99
CA ARG A 17 10.17 5.89 -3.09
C ARG A 17 11.43 6.11 -2.27
N ARG A 18 11.93 7.35 -2.23
CA ARG A 18 13.25 7.68 -1.66
C ARG A 18 13.19 8.16 -0.22
N ILE A 19 12.03 8.61 0.25
CA ILE A 19 11.87 9.12 1.61
C ILE A 19 11.00 8.18 2.44
N PHE A 20 9.82 7.81 1.92
CA PHE A 20 8.87 6.97 2.65
C PHE A 20 9.13 5.46 2.50
N GLY A 21 10.22 5.08 1.84
CA GLY A 21 10.66 3.70 1.75
C GLY A 21 11.30 3.18 3.05
N ASN A 22 11.94 2.02 2.94
CA ASN A 22 12.69 1.41 4.06
C ASN A 22 13.99 2.14 4.39
N THR A 23 14.50 2.94 3.45
CA THR A 23 15.72 3.75 3.62
C THR A 23 15.44 5.16 3.16
N LYS A 24 15.77 6.13 4.01
CA LYS A 24 15.68 7.56 3.71
C LYS A 24 16.92 8.00 2.92
N ASP A 25 16.71 8.55 1.73
CA ASP A 25 17.77 9.05 0.86
C ASP A 25 18.48 10.24 1.54
N PRO A 26 19.82 10.29 1.62
CA PRO A 26 20.56 11.40 2.24
C PRO A 26 20.22 12.78 1.65
N LEU A 27 19.75 12.83 0.40
CA LEU A 27 19.34 14.03 -0.31
C LEU A 27 17.84 14.33 -0.17
N TYR A 28 17.17 13.81 0.86
CA TYR A 28 15.73 13.95 1.07
C TYR A 28 15.26 15.41 1.02
N LYS A 29 16.03 16.37 1.55
CA LYS A 29 15.68 17.81 1.52
C LYS A 29 15.54 18.33 0.09
N THR A 30 16.51 17.98 -0.77
CA THR A 30 16.52 18.36 -2.18
C THR A 30 15.35 17.73 -2.94
N ILE A 31 15.03 16.47 -2.63
CA ILE A 31 13.92 15.75 -3.26
C ILE A 31 12.57 16.39 -2.90
N VAL A 32 12.34 16.70 -1.61
CA VAL A 32 11.13 17.42 -1.17
C VAL A 32 11.06 18.81 -1.80
N GLN A 33 12.18 19.55 -1.81
CA GLN A 33 12.22 20.88 -2.41
C GLN A 33 11.86 20.85 -3.89
N ARG A 34 12.36 19.87 -4.64
CA ARG A 34 12.02 19.67 -6.06
C ARG A 34 10.53 19.45 -6.27
N MET A 35 9.89 18.66 -5.39
CA MET A 35 8.43 18.46 -5.43
C MET A 35 7.67 19.75 -5.15
N LEU A 36 8.08 20.53 -4.15
CA LEU A 36 7.43 21.80 -3.80
C LEU A 36 7.51 22.81 -4.95
N THR A 37 8.68 22.95 -5.59
CA THR A 37 8.85 23.84 -6.75
C THR A 37 8.00 23.40 -7.94
N ALA A 38 7.87 22.09 -8.19
CA ALA A 38 7.00 21.58 -9.24
C ALA A 38 5.51 21.87 -8.95
N TYR A 39 5.08 21.80 -7.68
CA TYR A 39 3.71 22.11 -7.27
C TYR A 39 3.42 23.61 -7.34
N GLU A 40 4.38 24.45 -6.94
CA GLU A 40 4.28 25.90 -7.08
C GLU A 40 4.19 26.33 -8.55
N ALA A 41 4.96 25.70 -9.44
CA ALA A 41 4.90 25.95 -10.88
C ALA A 41 3.54 25.58 -11.52
N GLN A 42 2.75 24.72 -10.86
CA GLN A 42 1.38 24.42 -11.22
C GLN A 42 0.35 25.38 -10.61
N GLY A 43 0.77 26.29 -9.74
CA GLY A 43 -0.13 27.17 -8.99
C GLY A 43 -0.87 26.45 -7.85
N CYS A 44 -0.38 25.28 -7.42
CA CYS A 44 -1.00 24.55 -6.31
C CYS A 44 -0.69 25.25 -4.98
N LYS A 45 -1.73 25.46 -4.16
CA LYS A 45 -1.54 25.85 -2.76
C LYS A 45 -1.07 24.66 -1.95
N MET A 46 -0.21 24.91 -0.97
CA MET A 46 0.31 23.86 -0.10
C MET A 46 -0.80 23.27 0.77
N SER A 47 -0.99 21.96 0.68
CA SER A 47 -1.91 21.24 1.55
C SER A 47 -1.31 21.06 2.95
N LEU A 48 -2.15 20.80 3.95
CA LEU A 48 -1.69 20.55 5.32
C LEU A 48 -0.67 19.40 5.39
N LYS A 49 -0.89 18.33 4.60
CA LYS A 49 0.03 17.19 4.53
C LYS A 49 1.39 17.56 3.97
N VAL A 50 1.42 18.39 2.91
CA VAL A 50 2.67 18.86 2.30
C VAL A 50 3.40 19.82 3.24
N HIS A 51 2.66 20.70 3.93
CA HIS A 51 3.22 21.58 4.96
C HIS A 51 3.86 20.75 6.09
N PHE A 52 3.12 19.79 6.65
CA PHE A 52 3.64 18.91 7.70
C PHE A 52 4.90 18.16 7.25
N LEU A 53 4.88 17.62 6.03
CA LEU A 53 6.03 16.95 5.45
C LEU A 53 7.24 17.88 5.38
N HIS A 54 7.07 19.11 4.88
CA HIS A 54 8.17 20.07 4.74
C HIS A 54 8.72 20.52 6.11
N SER A 55 7.84 20.86 7.06
CA SER A 55 8.24 21.36 8.39
C SER A 55 8.90 20.29 9.27
N HIS A 56 8.50 19.02 9.12
CA HIS A 56 8.93 17.94 10.01
C HIS A 56 9.76 16.86 9.31
N ILE A 57 10.27 17.13 8.10
CA ILE A 57 11.02 16.13 7.32
C ILE A 57 12.22 15.56 8.10
N ASP A 58 12.85 16.39 8.94
CA ASP A 58 14.01 16.03 9.76
C ASP A 58 13.64 15.14 10.95
N CYS A 59 12.39 15.19 11.41
CA CYS A 59 11.89 14.40 12.55
C CYS A 59 11.57 12.94 12.20
N PHE A 60 11.44 12.63 10.91
CA PHE A 60 11.10 11.27 10.50
C PHE A 60 12.30 10.31 10.64
N PRO A 61 12.08 9.10 11.22
CA PRO A 61 13.10 8.06 11.30
C PRO A 61 13.56 7.59 9.91
N GLU A 62 14.69 6.89 9.86
CA GLU A 62 15.31 6.46 8.61
C GLU A 62 14.56 5.33 7.89
N ASN A 63 13.75 4.56 8.64
CA ASN A 63 12.98 3.44 8.12
C ASN A 63 11.48 3.66 8.29
N LEU A 64 10.90 4.52 7.44
CA LEU A 64 9.47 4.84 7.48
C LEU A 64 8.58 3.73 6.95
N GLY A 65 9.10 2.92 6.01
CA GLY A 65 8.35 1.81 5.43
C GLY A 65 7.82 0.83 6.49
N VAL A 66 8.59 0.58 7.55
CA VAL A 66 8.16 -0.31 8.65
C VAL A 66 7.04 0.28 9.51
N TYR A 67 6.95 1.61 9.61
CA TYR A 67 5.90 2.31 10.35
C TYR A 67 4.73 2.73 9.45
N SER A 68 4.75 2.35 8.18
CA SER A 68 3.68 2.67 7.23
C SER A 68 2.40 1.92 7.58
N GLU A 69 1.26 2.59 7.43
CA GLU A 69 -0.07 1.97 7.55
C GLU A 69 -0.45 1.10 6.34
N GLU A 70 0.47 0.87 5.39
CA GLU A 70 0.22 0.05 4.19
C GLU A 70 -0.36 -1.33 4.52
N GLN A 71 0.11 -1.97 5.61
CA GLN A 71 -0.43 -3.26 6.06
C GLN A 71 -1.87 -3.14 6.59
N GLY A 72 -2.19 -2.04 7.28
CA GLY A 72 -3.54 -1.75 7.79
C GLY A 72 -4.51 -1.45 6.64
N GLU A 73 -4.10 -0.63 5.67
CA GLU A 73 -4.89 -0.34 4.48
C GLU A 73 -5.16 -1.61 3.65
N ARG A 74 -4.15 -2.47 3.51
CA ARG A 74 -4.32 -3.78 2.87
C ARG A 74 -5.31 -4.66 3.64
N PHE A 75 -5.21 -4.69 4.97
CA PHE A 75 -6.14 -5.42 5.82
C PHE A 75 -7.59 -4.98 5.56
N HIS A 76 -7.85 -3.67 5.49
CA HIS A 76 -9.20 -3.16 5.19
C HIS A 76 -9.71 -3.61 3.82
N GLN A 77 -8.86 -3.62 2.79
CA GLN A 77 -9.24 -4.10 1.45
C GLN A 77 -9.56 -5.60 1.46
N ASP A 78 -8.71 -6.41 2.10
CA ASP A 78 -8.90 -7.86 2.18
C ASP A 78 -10.16 -8.22 2.96
N VAL A 79 -10.42 -7.53 4.09
CA VAL A 79 -11.64 -7.71 4.89
C VAL A 79 -12.88 -7.35 4.07
N HIS A 80 -12.88 -6.19 3.41
CA HIS A 80 -14.00 -5.77 2.56
C HIS A 80 -14.32 -6.82 1.47
N ASP A 81 -13.29 -7.39 0.84
CA ASP A 81 -13.47 -8.44 -0.17
C ASP A 81 -13.99 -9.77 0.40
N ILE A 82 -13.64 -10.12 1.63
CA ILE A 82 -14.16 -11.31 2.31
C ILE A 82 -15.62 -11.07 2.73
N GLU A 83 -15.91 -9.93 3.37
CA GLU A 83 -17.28 -9.57 3.76
C GLU A 83 -18.23 -9.61 2.57
N ARG A 84 -17.81 -9.07 1.42
CA ARG A 84 -18.57 -9.13 0.16
C ARG A 84 -18.85 -10.57 -0.28
N ARG A 85 -17.87 -11.47 -0.19
CA ARG A 85 -18.05 -12.90 -0.57
C ARG A 85 -19.02 -13.64 0.35
N TYR A 86 -19.04 -13.27 1.62
CA TYR A 86 -19.90 -13.89 2.63
C TYR A 86 -21.19 -13.12 2.89
N GLN A 87 -21.46 -12.06 2.13
CA GLN A 87 -22.65 -11.22 2.25
C GLN A 87 -22.83 -10.66 3.68
N GLY A 88 -21.71 -10.25 4.30
CA GLY A 88 -21.69 -9.75 5.68
C GLY A 88 -21.92 -10.83 6.76
N ARG A 89 -21.98 -12.12 6.39
CA ARG A 89 -22.16 -13.19 7.37
C ARG A 89 -20.83 -13.66 7.96
N TRP A 90 -20.62 -13.39 9.23
CA TRP A 90 -19.45 -13.85 9.98
C TRP A 90 -19.61 -15.31 10.42
N HIS A 91 -18.88 -16.23 9.76
CA HIS A 91 -18.85 -17.65 10.10
C HIS A 91 -17.41 -18.12 10.39
N GLY A 92 -17.23 -19.21 11.13
CA GLY A 92 -15.90 -19.83 11.32
C GLY A 92 -15.20 -20.17 10.00
N ASP A 93 -15.97 -20.57 8.98
CA ASP A 93 -15.48 -20.80 7.61
C ASP A 93 -14.88 -19.54 6.96
N MET A 94 -15.42 -18.35 7.26
CA MET A 94 -14.91 -17.07 6.74
C MET A 94 -13.53 -16.75 7.32
N LEU A 95 -13.37 -16.95 8.63
CA LEU A 95 -12.10 -16.74 9.31
C LEU A 95 -11.05 -17.76 8.84
N ALA A 96 -11.45 -19.02 8.66
CA ALA A 96 -10.57 -20.06 8.13
C ALA A 96 -10.08 -19.73 6.71
N ASP A 97 -10.98 -19.29 5.82
CA ASP A 97 -10.63 -18.85 4.47
C ASP A 97 -9.73 -17.60 4.49
N TYR A 98 -9.95 -16.67 5.43
CA TYR A 98 -9.07 -15.52 5.61
C TYR A 98 -7.65 -15.93 6.02
N CYS A 99 -7.51 -16.73 7.08
CA CYS A 99 -6.23 -17.24 7.53
C CYS A 99 -5.51 -18.04 6.43
N TRP A 100 -6.27 -18.80 5.63
CA TRP A 100 -5.75 -19.54 4.49
C TRP A 100 -5.21 -18.62 3.38
N MET A 101 -5.92 -17.53 3.07
CA MET A 101 -5.42 -16.53 2.11
C MET A 101 -4.14 -15.87 2.61
N LEU A 102 -4.10 -15.41 3.86
CA LEU A 102 -2.92 -14.78 4.46
C LEU A 102 -1.69 -15.70 4.39
N ARG A 103 -1.86 -16.98 4.76
CA ARG A 103 -0.77 -17.97 4.72
C ARG A 103 -0.20 -18.17 3.33
N ARG A 104 -1.04 -18.16 2.29
CA ARG A 104 -0.58 -18.30 0.91
C ARG A 104 0.20 -17.10 0.41
N GLU A 105 -0.09 -15.90 0.90
CA GLU A 105 0.66 -14.71 0.51
C GLU A 105 2.07 -14.68 1.13
N THR A 106 2.24 -15.26 2.32
CA THR A 106 3.56 -15.44 2.95
C THR A 106 4.40 -16.55 2.31
N GLU A 107 3.77 -17.59 1.76
CA GLU A 107 4.47 -18.74 1.15
C GLU A 107 4.76 -18.53 -0.36
N ASP A 108 3.86 -17.87 -1.11
CA ASP A 108 3.92 -17.75 -2.58
C ASP A 108 4.15 -16.29 -3.04
N GLY A 109 5.35 -15.74 -2.91
CA GLY A 109 5.71 -14.43 -3.49
C GLY A 109 5.66 -14.33 -5.04
N LYS A 110 5.19 -15.36 -5.76
CA LYS A 110 5.34 -15.49 -7.23
C LYS A 110 4.09 -15.93 -8.03
N ARG A 111 2.93 -16.22 -7.42
CA ARG A 111 1.76 -16.75 -8.17
C ARG A 111 0.57 -15.79 -8.19
N LYS A 112 0.07 -15.46 -9.39
CA LYS A 112 -1.08 -14.56 -9.62
C LYS A 112 -2.29 -14.97 -8.75
N ARG A 113 -2.89 -13.97 -8.08
CA ARG A 113 -4.17 -14.07 -7.35
C ARG A 113 -5.25 -14.64 -8.27
N LEU A 114 -5.48 -15.94 -8.21
CA LEU A 114 -6.71 -16.54 -8.74
C LEU A 114 -7.71 -16.58 -7.59
N TRP A 115 -8.62 -15.60 -7.58
CA TRP A 115 -9.79 -15.58 -6.72
C TRP A 115 -10.70 -16.74 -7.14
N ARG A 116 -10.76 -17.78 -6.32
CA ARG A 116 -11.56 -18.98 -6.59
C ARG A 116 -12.76 -19.04 -5.67
N SER A 117 -13.80 -19.73 -6.13
CA SER A 117 -15.02 -19.89 -5.35
C SER A 117 -14.78 -20.82 -4.14
N VAL A 118 -15.56 -20.63 -3.06
CA VAL A 118 -15.51 -21.48 -1.85
C VAL A 118 -15.65 -22.97 -2.17
N LYS A 119 -16.46 -23.31 -3.20
CA LYS A 119 -16.64 -24.69 -3.69
C LYS A 119 -15.35 -25.30 -4.23
N GLU A 120 -14.55 -24.52 -4.95
CA GLU A 120 -13.28 -25.00 -5.52
C GLU A 120 -12.20 -25.16 -4.44
N MET A 121 -12.21 -24.31 -3.42
CA MET A 121 -11.28 -24.44 -2.28
C MET A 121 -11.59 -25.68 -1.44
N LYS A 122 -12.87 -25.92 -1.10
CA LYS A 122 -13.29 -27.11 -0.34
C LYS A 122 -12.94 -28.43 -1.06
N LYS A 123 -13.10 -28.50 -2.39
CA LYS A 123 -12.72 -29.69 -3.19
C LYS A 123 -11.23 -30.02 -3.10
N ARG A 124 -10.35 -29.02 -3.12
CA ARG A 124 -8.90 -29.24 -3.04
C ARG A 124 -8.42 -29.63 -1.65
N PHE A 125 -9.03 -29.06 -0.61
CA PHE A 125 -8.68 -29.41 0.76
C PHE A 125 -8.91 -30.90 1.06
N HIS A 126 -9.91 -31.51 0.41
CA HIS A 126 -10.16 -32.94 0.49
C HIS A 126 -9.17 -33.74 -0.37
N SER A 127 -8.86 -33.26 -1.58
CA SER A 127 -7.89 -33.91 -2.47
C SER A 127 -6.42 -33.83 -2.01
N GLN A 128 -6.06 -32.96 -1.07
CA GLN A 128 -4.71 -32.91 -0.48
C GLN A 128 -4.59 -33.71 0.83
N LYS A 129 -5.69 -34.31 1.31
CA LYS A 129 -5.69 -35.23 2.46
C LYS A 129 -5.60 -36.70 2.05
N GLU A 130 -5.68 -36.99 0.75
CA GLU A 130 -5.32 -38.28 0.13
C GLU A 130 -3.85 -38.25 -0.31
#